data_AF-A0A0A6YX47-F1
#
_entry.id   AF-A0A0A6YX47-F1
#
_cell.length_a   1.000
_cell.length_b   1.000
_cell.length_c   1.000
_cell.angle_alpha   90.00
_cell.angle_beta   90.00
_cell.angle_gamma   90.00
#
_symmetry.space_group_name_H-M   'P 1'
#
loop_
_entity.id
_entity.type
_entity.pdbx_description
1 polymer ?
#
loop_
_entity_poly.entity_id
_entity_poly.type
_entity_poly.pdbx_seq_one_letter_code
_entity_poly.pdbx_strand_id
1 'polypeptide(L)'
;MSSNATDLTTGYLSSAAAILLFGSNFVPLKKYDTGDGMFLQWVLCAAIWLVALVVNLILHCPKFWPFAMLGGCIWATGNIAVVPIIKTIGLGLGILIWGSFNTLTGWASSRFGWFGMDAEEVSKPMLNYVGAGLSVV
;
A
#
# COMPACT_ATOMS: atom_id res chain seq x y z
N MET A 1 10.37 30.21 -8.52
CA MET A 1 11.22 29.02 -8.69
C MET A 1 11.70 28.43 -7.35
N SER A 2 10.83 28.34 -6.32
CA SER A 2 11.18 27.76 -4.99
C SER A 2 10.24 26.63 -4.55
N SER A 3 9.17 26.34 -5.29
CA SER A 3 8.15 25.36 -4.86
C SER A 3 8.62 23.91 -4.95
N ASN A 4 9.36 23.53 -6.00
CA ASN A 4 9.73 22.11 -6.22
C ASN A 4 10.53 21.48 -5.06
N ALA A 5 11.40 22.22 -4.38
CA ALA A 5 12.19 21.66 -3.28
C ALA A 5 11.34 21.42 -2.01
N THR A 6 10.40 22.33 -1.73
CA THR A 6 9.45 22.19 -0.61
C THR A 6 8.43 21.09 -0.87
N ASP A 7 7.99 20.95 -2.12
CA ASP A 7 7.07 19.89 -2.55
C ASP A 7 7.72 18.50 -2.46
N LEU A 8 8.97 18.37 -2.92
CA LEU A 8 9.75 17.12 -2.78
C LEU A 8 10.01 16.78 -1.32
N THR A 9 10.42 17.76 -0.51
CA THR A 9 10.65 17.55 0.93
C THR A 9 9.38 17.07 1.64
N THR A 10 8.23 17.66 1.31
CA THR A 10 6.93 17.26 1.85
C THR A 10 6.54 15.85 1.39
N GLY A 11 6.83 15.50 0.14
CA GLY A 11 6.64 14.14 -0.40
C GLY A 11 7.50 13.09 0.31
N TYR A 12 8.78 13.37 0.55
CA TYR A 12 9.66 12.45 1.29
C TYR A 12 9.24 12.33 2.76
N LEU A 13 8.87 13.43 3.40
CA LEU A 13 8.45 13.43 4.80
C LEU A 13 7.14 12.66 5.01
N SER A 14 6.16 12.87 4.12
CA SER A 14 4.89 12.12 4.14
C SER A 14 5.10 10.63 3.85
N SER A 15 6.01 10.29 2.93
CA SER A 15 6.39 8.90 2.65
C SER A 15 7.05 8.24 3.87
N ALA A 16 7.96 8.94 4.57
CA ALA A 16 8.60 8.43 5.78
C ALA A 16 7.57 8.17 6.89
N ALA A 17 6.62 9.09 7.08
CA ALA A 17 5.51 8.90 8.02
C ALA A 17 4.64 7.68 7.65
N ALA A 18 4.32 7.52 6.36
CA ALA A 18 3.55 6.38 5.87
C ALA A 18 4.26 5.05 6.14
N ILE A 19 5.58 4.96 5.90
CA ILE A 19 6.37 3.76 6.17
C ILE A 19 6.29 3.36 7.64
N LEU A 20 6.41 4.33 8.56
CA LEU A 20 6.33 4.06 10.00
C LEU A 20 4.93 3.59 10.43
N LEU A 21 3.88 4.25 9.96
CA LEU A 21 2.51 3.92 10.31
C LEU A 21 2.08 2.57 9.73
N PHE A 22 2.41 2.31 8.46
CA PHE A 22 2.04 1.08 7.78
C PHE A 22 2.87 -0.11 8.26
N GLY A 23 4.17 0.09 8.52
CA GLY A 23 5.05 -0.95 9.07
C GLY A 23 4.73 -1.33 10.51
N SER A 24 4.18 -0.39 11.31
CA SER A 24 3.81 -0.67 12.71
C SER A 24 2.38 -1.20 12.89
N ASN A 25 1.51 -1.09 11.87
CA ASN A 25 0.09 -1.43 11.96
C ASN A 25 -0.18 -2.86 12.46
N PHE A 26 0.69 -3.81 12.08
CA PHE A 26 0.57 -5.21 12.43
C PHE A 26 1.41 -5.65 13.64
N VAL A 27 2.14 -4.74 14.29
CA VAL A 27 2.91 -5.03 15.52
C VAL A 27 2.01 -5.47 16.69
N PRO A 28 0.83 -4.87 16.91
CA PRO A 28 -0.08 -5.31 17.98
C PRO A 28 -0.57 -6.75 17.82
N LEU A 29 -0.65 -7.27 16.58
CA LEU A 29 -1.03 -8.66 16.30
C LEU A 29 -0.06 -9.68 16.91
N LYS A 30 1.17 -9.27 17.21
CA LYS A 30 2.15 -10.13 17.87
C LYS A 30 1.91 -10.25 19.39
N LYS A 31 1.24 -9.26 19.99
CA LYS A 31 1.00 -9.21 21.45
C LYS A 31 -0.35 -9.77 21.86
N TYR A 32 -1.35 -9.70 20.97
CA TYR A 32 -2.71 -10.12 21.26
C TYR A 32 -3.16 -11.22 20.31
N ASP A 33 -3.75 -12.28 20.85
CA ASP A 33 -4.27 -13.36 20.01
C ASP A 33 -5.45 -12.86 19.19
N THR A 34 -5.26 -12.83 17.88
CA THR A 34 -6.20 -12.25 16.93
C THR A 34 -7.28 -13.22 16.48
N GLY A 35 -7.34 -14.43 17.08
CA GLY A 35 -8.31 -15.45 16.70
C GLY A 35 -8.18 -15.84 15.22
N ASP A 36 -9.29 -15.78 14.49
CA ASP A 36 -9.38 -16.05 13.05
C ASP A 36 -9.04 -14.84 12.16
N GLY A 37 -8.87 -13.65 12.74
CA GLY A 37 -8.58 -12.41 12.02
C GLY A 37 -9.76 -11.77 11.30
N MET A 38 -10.92 -12.42 11.21
CA MET A 38 -12.10 -11.90 10.53
C MET A 38 -12.68 -10.69 11.25
N PHE A 39 -12.75 -10.76 12.59
CA PHE A 39 -13.18 -9.63 13.41
C PHE A 39 -12.21 -8.44 13.28
N LEU A 40 -10.90 -8.70 13.30
CA LEU A 40 -9.90 -7.65 13.11
C LEU A 40 -10.05 -6.99 11.74
N GLN A 41 -10.22 -7.78 10.67
CA GLN A 41 -10.41 -7.26 9.32
C GLN A 41 -11.69 -6.41 9.21
N TRP A 42 -12.77 -6.85 9.86
CA TRP A 42 -14.02 -6.09 9.88
C TRP A 42 -13.86 -4.73 10.59
N VAL A 43 -13.24 -4.71 11.78
CA VAL A 43 -12.99 -3.46 12.53
C VAL A 43 -12.05 -2.54 11.75
N LEU A 44 -11.01 -3.08 11.11
CA LEU A 44 -10.08 -2.33 10.27
C LEU A 44 -10.80 -1.66 9.10
N CYS A 45 -11.62 -2.42 8.36
CA CYS A 45 -12.43 -1.89 7.27
C CYS A 45 -13.40 -0.79 7.74
N ALA A 46 -14.05 -0.97 8.90
CA ALA A 46 -14.95 0.02 9.46
C ALA A 46 -14.21 1.32 9.84
N ALA A 47 -13.02 1.21 10.43
CA ALA A 47 -12.18 2.37 10.76
C ALA A 47 -11.72 3.12 9.51
N ILE A 48 -11.26 2.41 8.48
CA ILE A 48 -10.87 3.01 7.19
C ILE A 48 -12.06 3.72 6.55
N TRP A 49 -13.24 3.10 6.57
CA TRP A 49 -14.45 3.70 6.03
C TRP A 49 -14.85 5.00 6.77
N LEU A 50 -14.78 5.01 8.10
CA LEU A 50 -15.07 6.22 8.89
C LEU A 50 -14.10 7.36 8.56
N VAL A 51 -12.80 7.08 8.50
CA VAL A 51 -11.79 8.08 8.14
C VAL A 51 -12.01 8.58 6.71
N ALA A 52 -12.27 7.67 5.77
CA ALA A 52 -12.56 8.02 4.38
C ALA A 52 -13.82 8.88 4.24
N LEU A 53 -14.86 8.63 5.05
CA LEU A 53 -16.09 9.43 5.07
C LEU A 53 -15.80 10.86 5.54
N VAL A 54 -15.02 11.02 6.61
CA VAL A 54 -14.61 12.36 7.10
C VAL A 54 -13.83 13.11 6.03
N VAL A 55 -12.87 12.46 5.38
CA VAL A 55 -12.09 13.06 4.28
C VAL A 55 -13.00 13.42 3.09
N ASN A 56 -13.95 12.56 2.74
CA ASN A 56 -14.90 12.81 1.65
C ASN A 56 -15.80 14.03 1.92
N LEU A 57 -16.20 14.25 3.19
CA LEU A 57 -16.95 15.44 3.60
C LEU A 57 -16.09 16.72 3.50
N ILE A 58 -14.83 16.65 3.92
CA ILE A 58 -13.88 17.78 3.81
C ILE A 58 -13.64 18.15 2.34
N LEU A 59 -13.58 17.15 1.45
CA LEU A 59 -13.36 17.34 0.01
C LEU A 59 -14.63 17.69 -0.78
N HIS A 60 -15.75 17.99 -0.11
CA HIS A 60 -17.02 18.37 -0.73
C HIS A 60 -17.60 17.34 -1.71
N CYS A 61 -17.54 16.04 -1.36
CA CYS A 61 -18.16 14.95 -2.13
C CYS A 61 -17.74 14.91 -3.62
N PRO A 62 -16.46 14.63 -3.93
CA PRO A 62 -15.99 14.43 -5.30
C PRO A 62 -16.74 13.28 -6.00
N LYS A 63 -16.77 13.31 -7.34
CA LYS A 63 -17.37 12.24 -8.16
C LYS A 63 -16.67 10.91 -7.87
N PHE A 64 -17.47 9.93 -7.49
CA PHE A 64 -17.00 8.59 -7.14
C PHE A 64 -16.77 7.73 -8.39
N TRP A 65 -15.58 7.17 -8.54
CA TRP A 65 -15.22 6.34 -9.69
C TRP A 65 -15.39 4.85 -9.34
N PRO A 66 -16.31 4.10 -9.98
CA PRO A 66 -16.66 2.73 -9.57
C PRO A 66 -15.49 1.74 -9.58
N PHE A 67 -14.54 1.93 -10.48
CA PHE A 67 -13.31 1.11 -10.55
C PHE A 67 -12.47 1.19 -9.26
N ALA A 68 -12.55 2.30 -8.51
CA ALA A 68 -11.91 2.40 -7.20
C ALA A 68 -12.51 1.41 -6.19
N MET A 69 -13.81 1.08 -6.31
CA MET A 69 -14.44 0.05 -5.46
C MET A 69 -13.83 -1.32 -5.70
N LEU A 70 -13.55 -1.66 -6.97
CA LEU A 70 -12.97 -2.95 -7.32
C LEU A 70 -11.61 -3.13 -6.63
N GLY A 71 -10.77 -2.08 -6.64
CA GLY A 71 -9.51 -2.06 -5.90
C GLY A 71 -9.70 -2.27 -4.39
N GLY A 72 -10.69 -1.61 -3.80
CA GLY A 72 -11.07 -1.81 -2.39
C GLY A 72 -11.54 -3.25 -2.08
N CYS A 73 -12.33 -3.85 -2.95
CA CYS A 73 -12.78 -5.24 -2.81
C CYS A 73 -11.61 -6.24 -2.89
N ILE A 74 -10.69 -6.05 -3.84
CA ILE A 74 -9.49 -6.88 -3.98
C ILE A 74 -8.60 -6.73 -2.74
N TRP A 75 -8.39 -5.49 -2.29
CA TRP A 75 -7.61 -5.21 -1.08
C TRP A 75 -8.23 -5.87 0.17
N ALA A 76 -9.53 -5.74 0.38
CA ALA A 76 -10.22 -6.33 1.52
C ALA A 76 -10.14 -7.86 1.51
N THR A 77 -10.29 -8.48 0.33
CA THR A 77 -10.17 -9.93 0.15
C THR A 77 -8.75 -10.42 0.48
N GLY A 78 -7.72 -9.70 0.02
CA GLY A 78 -6.33 -10.03 0.34
C GLY A 78 -6.03 -9.88 1.84
N ASN A 79 -6.60 -8.87 2.49
CA ASN A 79 -6.33 -8.56 3.89
C ASN A 79 -6.98 -9.56 4.87
N ILE A 80 -8.04 -10.28 4.46
CA ILE A 80 -8.56 -11.43 5.21
C ILE A 80 -7.46 -12.50 5.45
N ALA A 81 -6.57 -12.69 4.48
CA ALA A 81 -5.50 -13.68 4.58
C ALA A 81 -4.29 -13.21 5.42
N VAL A 82 -4.25 -11.95 5.88
CA VAL A 82 -3.08 -11.41 6.59
C VAL A 82 -2.86 -12.09 7.94
N VAL A 83 -3.92 -12.35 8.71
CA VAL A 83 -3.81 -13.02 10.02
C VAL A 83 -3.29 -14.46 9.89
N PRO A 84 -3.83 -15.34 9.02
CA PRO A 84 -3.26 -16.67 8.82
C PRO A 84 -1.83 -16.63 8.26
N ILE A 85 -1.48 -15.68 7.40
CA ILE A 85 -0.10 -15.51 6.91
C ILE A 85 0.84 -15.16 8.08
N ILE A 86 0.50 -14.17 8.91
CA ILE A 86 1.34 -13.79 10.06
C ILE A 86 1.47 -14.95 11.06
N LYS A 87 0.42 -15.73 11.27
CA LYS A 87 0.46 -16.93 12.14
C LYS A 87 1.29 -18.08 11.58
N THR A 88 1.43 -18.19 10.25
CA THR A 88 2.16 -19.31 9.60
C THR A 88 3.63 -19.00 9.32
N ILE A 89 3.93 -17.84 8.73
CA ILE A 89 5.29 -17.48 8.30
C ILE A 89 5.94 -16.38 9.16
N GLY A 90 5.18 -15.80 10.09
CA GLY A 90 5.64 -14.74 10.97
C GLY A 90 5.52 -13.33 10.36
N LEU A 91 5.45 -12.34 11.25
CA LEU A 91 5.23 -10.93 10.91
C LEU A 91 6.32 -10.35 9.98
N GLY A 92 7.59 -10.66 10.26
CA GLY A 92 8.73 -10.12 9.50
C GLY A 92 8.74 -10.61 8.05
N LEU A 93 8.63 -11.93 7.85
CA LEU A 93 8.63 -12.52 6.51
C LEU A 93 7.39 -12.08 5.72
N GLY A 94 6.21 -12.02 6.37
CA GLY A 94 4.98 -11.56 5.72
C GLY A 94 5.06 -10.12 5.22
N ILE A 95 5.60 -9.21 6.01
CA ILE A 95 5.76 -7.80 5.61
C ILE A 95 6.79 -7.64 4.49
N LEU A 96 7.89 -8.40 4.51
CA LEU A 96 8.90 -8.38 3.45
C LEU A 96 8.32 -8.85 2.12
N ILE A 97 7.66 -10.02 2.09
CA ILE A 97 7.02 -10.55 0.89
C ILE A 97 6.01 -9.54 0.35
N TRP A 98 5.20 -8.94 1.21
CA TRP A 98 4.21 -7.94 0.79
C TRP A 98 4.86 -6.67 0.21
N GLY A 99 5.93 -6.19 0.84
CA GLY A 99 6.74 -5.08 0.33
C GLY A 99 7.34 -5.37 -1.05
N SER A 100 7.87 -6.57 -1.26
CA SER A 100 8.41 -7.00 -2.57
C SER A 100 7.33 -7.04 -3.64
N PHE A 101 6.14 -7.60 -3.34
CA PHE A 101 5.01 -7.61 -4.29
C PHE A 101 4.49 -6.20 -4.61
N ASN A 102 4.40 -5.32 -3.61
CA ASN A 102 4.00 -3.92 -3.82
C ASN A 102 5.02 -3.18 -4.69
N THR A 103 6.31 -3.39 -4.44
CA THR A 103 7.39 -2.77 -5.23
C THR A 103 7.41 -3.30 -6.67
N LEU A 104 7.28 -4.61 -6.85
CA LEU A 104 7.24 -5.24 -8.16
C LEU A 104 6.01 -4.80 -8.97
N THR A 105 4.84 -4.76 -8.32
CA THR A 105 3.58 -4.33 -8.96
C THR A 105 3.61 -2.85 -9.28
N GLY A 106 4.16 -2.01 -8.38
CA GLY A 106 4.41 -0.60 -8.64
C GLY A 106 5.32 -0.40 -9.85
N TRP A 107 6.48 -1.04 -9.85
CA TRP A 107 7.42 -1.02 -10.98
C TRP A 107 6.79 -1.52 -12.29
N ALA A 108 6.08 -2.65 -12.26
CA ALA A 108 5.43 -3.20 -13.44
C ALA A 108 4.33 -2.27 -13.98
N SER A 109 3.53 -1.67 -13.08
CA SER A 109 2.47 -0.75 -13.46
C SER A 109 3.02 0.53 -14.13
N SER A 110 4.09 1.11 -13.59
CA SER A 110 4.78 2.28 -14.17
C SER A 110 5.49 1.96 -15.47
N ARG A 111 6.04 0.74 -15.61
CA ARG A 111 6.80 0.33 -16.81
C ARG A 111 5.91 -0.03 -17.99
N PHE A 112 4.81 -0.73 -17.73
CA PHE A 112 3.90 -1.22 -18.78
C PHE A 112 2.69 -0.29 -19.01
N GLY A 113 2.57 0.81 -18.25
CA GLY A 113 1.48 1.77 -18.42
C GLY A 113 0.11 1.17 -18.12
N TRP A 114 0.04 0.22 -17.19
CA TRP A 114 -1.23 -0.40 -16.84
C TRP A 114 -2.20 0.64 -16.26
N PHE A 115 -3.47 0.52 -16.64
CA PHE A 115 -4.58 1.39 -16.21
C PHE A 115 -4.54 2.85 -16.73
N GLY A 116 -3.86 3.11 -17.86
CA GLY A 116 -3.87 4.43 -18.50
C GLY A 116 -2.82 5.40 -17.98
N MET A 117 -1.78 4.89 -17.31
CA MET A 117 -0.58 5.66 -16.98
C MET A 117 0.35 5.75 -18.19
N ASP A 118 0.94 6.93 -18.43
CA ASP A 118 2.00 7.10 -19.43
C ASP A 118 3.20 6.22 -19.04
N ALA A 119 3.61 5.35 -19.95
CA ALA A 119 4.72 4.45 -19.71
C ALA A 119 6.01 5.25 -19.52
N GLU A 120 6.65 5.10 -18.36
CA GLU A 120 7.87 5.86 -18.08
C GLU A 120 9.04 5.29 -18.90
N GLU A 121 9.50 6.05 -19.91
CA GLU A 121 10.66 5.70 -20.73
C GLU A 121 11.94 5.87 -19.91
N VAL A 122 12.38 4.76 -19.31
CA VAL A 122 13.60 4.75 -18.51
C VAL A 122 14.84 4.89 -19.39
N SER A 123 15.65 5.92 -19.16
CA SER A 123 16.85 6.22 -19.94
C SER A 123 17.93 5.13 -19.91
N LYS A 124 17.89 4.23 -18.91
CA LYS A 124 18.76 3.03 -18.79
C LYS A 124 17.94 1.80 -18.38
N PRO A 125 17.38 1.04 -19.34
CA PRO A 125 16.49 -0.09 -19.06
C PRO A 125 17.15 -1.17 -18.19
N MET A 126 18.40 -1.52 -18.48
CA MET A 126 19.13 -2.59 -17.78
C MET A 126 19.36 -2.29 -16.30
N LEU A 127 19.65 -1.03 -15.94
CA LEU A 127 19.85 -0.64 -14.54
C LEU A 127 18.55 -0.73 -13.73
N ASN A 128 17.41 -0.45 -14.39
CA ASN A 128 16.09 -0.56 -13.77
C ASN A 128 15.64 -2.02 -13.58
N TYR A 129 15.90 -2.91 -14.55
CA TYR A 129 15.63 -4.35 -14.37
C TYR A 129 16.51 -4.97 -13.28
N VAL A 130 17.79 -4.59 -13.20
CA VAL A 130 18.69 -5.05 -12.13
C VAL A 130 18.23 -4.51 -10.76
N GLY A 131 17.86 -3.23 -10.68
CA GLY A 131 17.32 -2.64 -9.45
C GLY A 131 16.00 -3.28 -9.00
N ALA A 132 15.09 -3.54 -9.93
CA ALA A 132 13.86 -4.26 -9.66
C ALA A 132 14.14 -5.69 -9.18
N GLY A 133 15.07 -6.40 -9.83
CA GLY A 133 15.51 -7.73 -9.40
C GLY A 133 16.11 -7.73 -7.99
N LEU A 134 16.96 -6.75 -7.67
CA LEU A 134 17.55 -6.61 -6.34
C LEU A 134 16.51 -6.28 -5.26
N SER A 135 15.44 -5.57 -5.60
CA SER A 135 14.38 -5.21 -4.65
C SER A 135 13.45 -6.36 -4.27
N VAL A 136 13.49 -7.46 -5.04
CA VAL A 136 12.66 -8.66 -4.82
C VAL A 136 13.42 -9.72 -4.01
N VAL A 137 14.75 -9.62 -3.91
CA VAL A 137 15.64 -10.57 -3.21
C VAL A 137 15.87 -10.16 -1.76
#